data_AF-A0A1W9QZ19-F1
#
_entry.id   AF-A0A1W9QZ19-F1
#
_cell.length_a   1.000
_cell.length_b   1.000
_cell.length_c   1.000
_cell.angle_alpha   90.00
_cell.angle_beta   90.00
_cell.angle_gamma   90.00
#
_symmetry.space_group_name_H-M   'P 1'
#
loop_
_entity.id
_entity.type
_entity.pdbx_description
1 polymer ?
#
loop_
_entity_poly.entity_id
_entity_poly.type
_entity_poly.pdbx_seq_one_letter_code
_entity_poly.pdbx_strand_id
1 'polypeptide(L)'
;MEWDDNALISQQEVDAILSYYEADKLVVAHTENDNITPLYNNKVIAIDVPICNLNSVLEGLLTVNGKFSCVCGDGKIKELE
;
A
#
# COMPACT_ATOMS: atom_id res chain seq x y z
N MET A 1 -3.24 -11.59 -25.33
CA MET A 1 -3.25 -11.85 -23.88
C MET A 1 -4.17 -10.82 -23.31
N GLU A 2 -5.44 -11.18 -23.11
CA GLU A 2 -6.41 -10.33 -22.43
C GLU A 2 -6.06 -10.38 -20.94
N TRP A 3 -5.88 -9.22 -20.33
CA TRP A 3 -5.66 -9.09 -18.90
C TRP A 3 -7.05 -9.04 -18.29
N ASP A 4 -7.39 -10.01 -17.45
CA ASP A 4 -8.59 -9.90 -16.63
C ASP A 4 -8.23 -8.99 -15.44
N ASP A 5 -8.60 -7.73 -15.54
CA ASP A 5 -8.37 -6.72 -14.49
C ASP A 5 -9.07 -7.09 -13.17
N ASN A 6 -9.95 -8.12 -13.16
CA ASN A 6 -10.62 -8.61 -11.96
C ASN A 6 -9.92 -9.80 -11.29
N ALA A 7 -8.87 -10.35 -11.90
CA ALA A 7 -8.12 -11.45 -11.30
C ALA A 7 -7.22 -10.91 -10.18
N LEU A 8 -7.67 -11.05 -8.94
CA LEU A 8 -6.86 -10.73 -7.77
C LEU A 8 -5.66 -11.68 -7.68
N ILE A 9 -4.46 -11.11 -7.62
CA ILE A 9 -3.23 -11.84 -7.33
C ILE A 9 -3.32 -12.52 -5.95
N SER A 10 -2.75 -13.70 -5.81
CA SER A 10 -2.68 -14.45 -4.56
C SER A 10 -1.48 -14.05 -3.68
N GLN A 11 -1.53 -14.41 -2.40
CA GLN A 11 -0.38 -14.23 -1.48
C GLN A 11 0.90 -14.90 -2.00
N GLN A 12 0.80 -16.09 -2.59
CA GLN A 12 1.95 -16.84 -3.07
C GLN A 12 2.62 -16.16 -4.26
N GLU A 13 1.83 -15.54 -5.13
CA GLU A 13 2.34 -14.77 -6.26
C GLU A 13 2.99 -13.46 -5.80
N VAL A 14 2.41 -12.78 -4.80
CA VAL A 14 3.07 -11.63 -4.14
C VAL A 14 4.42 -12.03 -3.54
N ASP A 15 4.47 -13.16 -2.85
CA ASP A 15 5.69 -13.68 -2.24
C ASP A 15 6.75 -14.02 -3.31
N ALA A 16 6.34 -14.58 -4.44
CA ALA A 16 7.22 -14.89 -5.56
C ALA A 16 7.79 -13.62 -6.22
N ILE A 17 6.97 -12.58 -6.39
CA ILE A 17 7.40 -11.27 -6.91
C ILE A 17 8.45 -10.66 -5.98
N LEU A 18 8.16 -10.59 -4.68
CA LEU A 18 9.08 -10.02 -3.70
C LEU A 18 10.41 -10.77 -3.64
N SER A 19 10.36 -12.10 -3.66
CA SER A 19 11.55 -12.96 -3.73
C SER A 19 12.39 -12.69 -4.98
N TYR A 20 11.74 -12.56 -6.15
CA TYR A 20 12.43 -12.28 -7.41
C TYR A 20 13.16 -10.93 -7.40
N TYR A 21 12.55 -9.90 -6.82
CA TYR A 21 13.14 -8.56 -6.74
C TYR A 21 14.00 -8.34 -5.49
N GLU A 22 14.21 -9.37 -4.66
CA GLU A 22 14.92 -9.28 -3.38
C GLU A 22 14.40 -8.13 -2.49
N ALA A 23 13.08 -7.99 -2.43
CA ALA A 23 12.40 -6.91 -1.71
C ALA A 23 11.54 -7.43 -0.55
N ASP A 24 11.37 -6.62 0.49
CA ASP A 24 10.53 -6.96 1.65
C ASP A 24 9.07 -6.50 1.51
N LYS A 25 8.84 -5.43 0.71
CA LYS A 25 7.55 -4.75 0.57
C LYS A 25 7.35 -4.25 -0.86
N LEU A 26 6.10 -4.28 -1.31
CA LEU A 26 5.62 -3.58 -2.50
C LEU A 26 4.83 -2.34 -2.06
N VAL A 27 5.09 -1.18 -2.65
CA VAL A 27 4.31 0.04 -2.44
C VAL A 27 3.63 0.37 -3.75
N VAL A 28 2.30 0.39 -3.77
CA VAL A 28 1.50 0.49 -5.00
C VAL A 28 0.40 1.53 -4.89
N ALA A 29 0.16 2.24 -5.99
CA ALA A 29 -0.95 3.17 -6.14
C ALA A 29 -1.92 2.66 -7.22
N HIS A 30 -2.61 3.56 -7.92
CA HIS A 30 -3.52 3.36 -9.06
C HIS A 30 -4.96 2.98 -8.68
N THR A 31 -5.14 2.02 -7.78
CA THR A 31 -6.47 1.66 -7.28
C THR A 31 -6.72 2.40 -5.97
N GLU A 32 -7.70 3.30 -5.97
CA GLU A 32 -8.05 4.11 -4.79
C GLU A 32 -8.50 3.22 -3.61
N ASN A 33 -8.04 3.57 -2.41
CA ASN A 33 -8.44 3.01 -1.13
C ASN A 33 -8.81 4.16 -0.18
N ASP A 34 -9.73 3.92 0.75
CA ASP A 34 -10.14 4.93 1.73
C ASP A 34 -8.96 5.40 2.62
N ASN A 35 -8.00 4.50 2.88
CA ASN A 35 -6.80 4.73 3.69
C ASN A 35 -5.60 3.94 3.14
N ILE A 36 -4.39 4.33 3.54
CA ILE A 36 -3.19 3.54 3.32
C ILE A 36 -3.38 2.19 3.99
N THR A 37 -3.38 1.13 3.19
CA THR A 37 -3.84 -0.19 3.63
C THR A 37 -2.74 -1.24 3.41
N PRO A 38 -2.32 -1.95 4.47
CA PRO A 38 -1.48 -3.13 4.33
C PRO A 38 -2.32 -4.29 3.80
N LEU A 39 -1.81 -4.95 2.76
CA LEU A 39 -2.42 -6.11 2.13
C LEU A 39 -1.42 -7.28 2.11
N TYR A 40 -1.92 -8.49 1.91
CA TYR A 40 -1.09 -9.69 1.74
C TYR A 40 -0.08 -9.91 2.87
N ASN A 41 -0.58 -9.97 4.11
CA ASN A 41 0.25 -10.05 5.33
C ASN A 41 1.27 -8.91 5.42
N ASN A 42 0.80 -7.69 5.17
CA ASN A 42 1.57 -6.44 5.16
C ASN A 42 2.70 -6.45 4.11
N LYS A 43 2.70 -7.34 3.11
CA LYS A 43 3.75 -7.35 2.07
C LYS A 43 3.49 -6.34 0.95
N VAL A 44 2.26 -5.88 0.81
CA VAL A 44 1.87 -4.81 -0.11
C VAL A 44 1.30 -3.65 0.71
N ILE A 45 1.70 -2.43 0.40
CA ILE A 45 1.16 -1.20 1.00
C ILE A 45 0.48 -0.43 -0.13
N ALA A 46 -0.86 -0.43 -0.12
CA ALA A 46 -1.66 0.36 -1.04
C ALA A 46 -1.69 1.81 -0.53
N ILE A 47 -1.22 2.75 -1.35
CA ILE A 47 -1.02 4.15 -0.95
C ILE A 47 -1.91 5.14 -1.71
N ASP A 48 -2.76 4.67 -2.62
CA ASP A 48 -3.63 5.56 -3.38
C ASP A 48 -4.84 5.99 -2.55
N VAL A 49 -4.66 7.03 -1.75
CA VAL A 49 -5.74 7.65 -0.97
C VAL A 49 -6.21 8.89 -1.72
N PRO A 50 -7.53 9.08 -1.94
CA PRO A 50 -8.03 10.22 -2.70
C PRO A 50 -7.58 11.55 -2.09
N ILE A 51 -6.91 12.42 -2.85
CA ILE A 51 -6.39 13.72 -2.36
C ILE A 51 -7.32 14.89 -2.72
N CYS A 52 -8.10 14.75 -3.80
CA CYS A 52 -8.84 15.87 -4.42
C CYS A 52 -10.27 16.06 -3.91
N ASN A 53 -10.75 15.24 -2.96
CA ASN A 53 -12.11 15.34 -2.44
C ASN A 53 -12.14 16.10 -1.12
N LEU A 54 -13.12 17.01 -0.95
CA LEU A 54 -13.29 17.85 0.25
C LEU A 54 -13.42 17.07 1.57
N ASN A 55 -13.74 15.78 1.50
CA ASN A 55 -13.92 14.90 2.66
C ASN A 55 -12.79 13.87 2.83
N SER A 56 -11.76 13.93 2.00
CA SER A 56 -10.65 12.99 2.07
C SER A 56 -9.80 13.18 3.32
N VAL A 57 -9.47 12.09 4.00
CA VAL A 57 -8.43 12.08 5.02
C VAL A 57 -7.09 11.98 4.29
N LEU A 58 -6.32 13.07 4.30
CA LEU A 58 -4.97 13.05 3.74
C LEU A 58 -4.10 12.07 4.52
N GLU A 59 -3.44 11.17 3.81
CA GLU A 59 -2.50 10.22 4.38
C GLU A 59 -1.22 10.18 3.54
N GLY A 60 -0.09 9.96 4.20
CA GLY A 60 1.20 9.79 3.58
C GLY A 60 1.92 8.57 4.14
N LEU A 61 2.71 7.89 3.30
CA LEU A 61 3.56 6.80 3.74
C LEU A 61 4.90 7.37 4.22
N LEU A 62 5.22 7.16 5.49
CA LEU A 62 6.52 7.47 6.08
C LEU A 62 7.35 6.19 6.20
N THR A 63 8.60 6.24 5.74
CA THR A 63 9.58 5.18 5.97
C THR A 63 10.79 5.72 6.72
N VAL A 64 11.11 5.08 7.85
CA VAL A 64 12.27 5.43 8.69
C VAL A 64 12.96 4.14 9.10
N ASN A 65 14.23 3.98 8.72
CA ASN A 65 15.04 2.79 9.02
C ASN A 65 14.36 1.46 8.62
N GLY A 66 13.70 1.44 7.46
CA GLY A 66 13.00 0.25 6.94
C GLY A 66 11.64 -0.03 7.60
N LYS A 67 11.19 0.79 8.56
CA LYS A 67 9.85 0.70 9.14
C LYS A 67 8.89 1.63 8.42
N PHE A 68 7.68 1.14 8.17
CA PHE A 68 6.64 1.88 7.48
C PHE A 68 5.55 2.35 8.46
N SER A 69 5.07 3.56 8.27
CA SER A 69 3.99 4.16 9.08
C SER A 69 3.13 5.06 8.21
N CYS A 70 1.85 5.20 8.56
CA CYS A 70 0.96 6.19 7.97
C CYS A 70 1.10 7.52 8.74
N VAL A 71 1.18 8.62 8.01
CA VAL A 71 1.13 9.99 8.53
C VAL A 71 -0.20 10.60 8.10
N CYS A 72 -1.03 10.96 9.06
CA CYS A 72 -2.30 11.61 8.80
C CYS A 72 -2.09 13.09 8.45
N GLY A 73 -3.09 13.72 7.82
CA GLY A 73 -3.06 15.13 7.44
C GLY A 73 -2.92 16.11 8.61
N ASP A 74 -3.15 15.64 9.84
CA ASP A 74 -2.91 16.39 11.08
C ASP A 74 -1.49 16.20 11.66
N GLY A 75 -0.64 15.43 10.98
CA GLY A 75 0.74 15.12 11.37
C GLY A 75 0.88 13.96 12.36
N LYS A 76 -0.21 13.32 12.80
CA LYS A 76 -0.12 12.11 13.64
C LYS A 76 0.43 10.94 12.84
N ILE A 77 1.18 10.08 13.54
CA ILE A 77 1.78 8.88 12.97
C ILE A 77 1.08 7.65 13.53
N LYS A 78 0.74 6.71 12.66
CA LYS A 78 0.17 5.40 12.97
C LYS A 78 1.05 4.31 12.37
N GLU A 79 1.41 3.29 13.14
CA GLU A 79 2.16 2.15 12.60
C GLU A 79 1.29 1.31 11.65
N LEU A 80 1.94 0.78 10.59
CA LEU A 80 1.31 -0.14 9.65
C LEU A 80 1.69 -1.57 10.03
N GLU A 81 0.78 -2.27 10.70
CA GLU A 81 0.94 -3.68 11.10
C GLU A 81 0.68 -4.66 9.94
#